data_AF-A0A2T7TRY5-F1
#
_entry.id   AF-A0A2T7TRY5-F1
#
_cell.length_a   1.000
_cell.length_b   1.000
_cell.length_c   1.000
_cell.angle_alpha   90.00
_cell.angle_beta   90.00
_cell.angle_gamma   90.00
#
_symmetry.space_group_name_H-M   'P 1'
#
loop_
_entity.id
_entity.type
_entity.pdbx_description
1 polymer ?
#
loop_
_entity_poly.entity_id
_entity_poly.type
_entity_poly.pdbx_seq_one_letter_code
_entity_poly.pdbx_strand_id
1 'polypeptide(L)'
;MRPEQHALEESFYRECARLLDAVHTYKPWIGRPPNRWNNRHPGNGRFPGFGTIRLYAPNHIHVSLRQPVILNRVCRSVEEVYGLLRRLKLKSPKQ
;
A
#
# COMPACT_ATOMS: atom_id res chain seq x y z
N MET A 1 16.00 -8.76 2.67
CA MET A 1 15.68 -7.77 1.61
C MET A 1 16.81 -6.75 1.60
N ARG A 2 17.17 -6.17 0.45
CA ARG A 2 18.24 -5.16 0.40
C ARG A 2 17.72 -3.83 1.00
N PRO A 3 18.57 -3.00 1.63
CA PRO A 3 18.16 -1.70 2.19
C PRO A 3 17.46 -0.79 1.17
N GLU A 4 17.92 -0.80 -0.08
CA GLU A 4 17.32 -0.06 -1.20
C GLU A 4 15.85 -0.44 -1.45
N GLN A 5 15.52 -1.73 -1.30
CA GLN A 5 14.16 -2.22 -1.47
C GLN A 5 13.25 -1.72 -0.35
N HIS A 6 13.76 -1.63 0.89
CA HIS A 6 13.00 -1.05 2.00
C HIS A 6 12.69 0.43 1.78
N ALA A 7 13.67 1.21 1.30
CA ALA A 7 13.46 2.62 0.97
C ALA A 7 12.43 2.81 -0.15
N LEU A 8 12.46 1.95 -1.17
CA LEU A 8 11.46 1.97 -2.25
C LEU A 8 10.06 1.64 -1.73
N GLU A 9 9.90 0.57 -0.95
CA GLU A 9 8.61 0.21 -0.36
C GLU A 9 8.07 1.31 0.56
N GLU A 10 8.93 1.87 1.41
CA GLU A 10 8.57 2.95 2.32
C GLU A 10 8.08 4.18 1.55
N SER A 11 8.83 4.61 0.53
CA SER A 11 8.43 5.74 -0.31
C SER A 11 7.09 5.50 -1.02
N PHE A 12 6.85 4.27 -1.47
CA PHE A 12 5.60 3.84 -2.09
C PHE A 12 4.41 3.97 -1.13
N TYR A 13 4.52 3.39 0.07
CA TYR A 13 3.44 3.43 1.04
C TYR A 13 3.18 4.84 1.55
N ARG A 14 4.23 5.66 1.73
CA ARG A 14 4.12 7.07 2.11
C ARG A 14 3.37 7.87 1.06
N GLU A 15 3.63 7.64 -0.23
CA GLU A 15 2.92 8.32 -1.31
C GLU A 15 1.45 7.88 -1.38
N CYS A 16 1.17 6.58 -1.21
CA CYS A 16 -0.21 6.09 -1.10
C CYS A 16 -0.95 6.73 0.08
N ALA A 17 -0.29 6.87 1.23
CA ALA A 17 -0.84 7.52 2.43
C ALA A 17 -1.20 8.98 2.16
N ARG A 18 -0.29 9.72 1.51
CA ARG A 18 -0.50 11.11 1.09
C ARG A 18 -1.65 11.28 0.11
N LEU A 19 -1.82 10.33 -0.82
CA LEU A 19 -2.90 10.36 -1.80
C LEU A 19 -4.26 10.05 -1.18
N LEU A 20 -4.30 9.11 -0.24
CA LEU A 20 -5.51 8.75 0.50
C LEU A 20 -5.84 9.68 1.66
N ASP A 21 -4.92 10.58 2.04
CA ASP A 21 -5.02 11.37 3.27
C ASP A 21 -5.15 10.48 4.52
N ALA A 22 -4.33 9.42 4.55
CA ALA A 22 -4.34 8.39 5.57
C ALA A 22 -3.03 8.37 6.36
N VAL A 23 -3.08 7.91 7.60
CA VAL A 23 -1.89 7.60 8.38
C VAL A 23 -1.43 6.18 8.06
N HIS A 24 -0.16 6.02 7.65
CA HIS A 24 0.48 4.72 7.47
C HIS A 24 1.85 4.72 8.15
N THR A 25 2.16 3.63 8.85
CA THR A 25 3.47 3.41 9.46
C THR A 25 4.16 2.26 8.75
N TYR A 26 5.25 2.56 8.04
CA TYR A 26 6.08 1.54 7.43
C TYR A 26 6.85 0.75 8.51
N LYS A 27 6.85 -0.57 8.38
CA LYS A 27 7.63 -1.48 9.22
C LYS A 27 8.57 -2.28 8.31
N PRO A 28 9.89 -2.02 8.33
CA PRO A 28 10.83 -2.78 7.51
C PRO A 28 10.88 -4.24 7.96
N TRP A 29 11.23 -5.13 7.04
CA TRP A 29 11.45 -6.53 7.37
C TRP A 29 12.74 -6.67 8.19
N ILE A 30 12.65 -7.31 9.36
CA ILE A 30 13.78 -7.49 10.30
C ILE A 30 14.82 -8.54 9.85
N GLY A 31 14.80 -8.96 8.58
CA GLY A 31 15.82 -9.84 7.98
C GLY A 31 15.77 -11.31 8.41
N ARG A 32 14.88 -11.70 9.32
CA ARG A 32 14.76 -13.11 9.74
C ARG A 32 14.06 -13.93 8.65
N PRO A 33 14.37 -15.23 8.46
CA PRO A 33 13.57 -16.09 7.61
C PRO A 33 12.11 -16.12 8.09
N PRO A 34 11.12 -16.07 7.18
CA PRO A 34 9.74 -16.19 7.59
C PRO A 34 9.50 -17.56 8.27
N ASN A 35 8.98 -17.52 9.49
CA ASN A 35 8.48 -18.66 10.25
C ASN A 35 6.96 -18.51 10.44
N ARG A 36 6.33 -19.55 10.99
CA ARG A 36 4.87 -19.58 11.19
C ARG A 36 4.31 -18.37 11.96
N TRP A 37 5.11 -17.74 12.82
CA TRP A 37 4.69 -16.69 13.75
C TRP A 37 5.04 -15.28 13.25
N ASN A 38 6.23 -15.07 12.66
CA ASN A 38 6.64 -13.76 12.16
C ASN A 38 5.92 -13.35 10.87
N ASN A 39 5.41 -14.33 10.10
CA ASN A 39 4.63 -14.08 8.90
C ASN A 39 3.15 -13.73 9.21
N ARG A 40 2.76 -13.71 10.50
CA ARG A 40 1.41 -13.35 10.96
C ARG A 40 1.25 -11.86 11.27
N HIS A 41 2.33 -11.08 11.28
CA HIS A 41 2.16 -9.64 11.38
C HIS A 41 1.36 -9.15 10.17
N PRO A 42 0.37 -8.26 10.35
CA PRO A 42 -0.56 -7.84 9.30
C PRO A 42 0.08 -7.15 8.09
N GLY A 43 1.41 -7.00 8.07
CA GLY A 43 2.23 -6.49 6.99
C GLY A 43 2.12 -4.97 6.83
N ASN A 44 2.97 -4.44 5.96
CA ASN A 44 2.76 -3.12 5.37
C ASN A 44 1.56 -3.18 4.42
N GLY A 45 0.92 -2.03 4.24
CA GLY A 45 -0.11 -1.87 3.22
C GLY A 45 -1.53 -1.93 3.73
N ARG A 46 -1.76 -1.79 5.04
CA ARG A 46 -3.07 -1.47 5.60
C ARG A 46 -3.19 0.03 5.75
N PHE A 47 -4.27 0.59 5.23
CA PHE A 47 -4.61 2.01 5.32
C PHE A 47 -5.91 2.12 6.13
N PRO A 48 -5.85 2.55 7.41
CA PRO A 48 -7.03 2.69 8.27
C PRO A 48 -8.13 3.51 7.58
N GLY A 49 -9.38 3.06 7.66
CA GLY A 49 -10.52 3.69 6.99
C GLY A 49 -10.67 3.36 5.50
N PHE A 50 -9.57 3.08 4.79
CA PHE A 50 -9.60 2.88 3.34
C PHE A 50 -9.58 1.41 2.92
N GLY A 51 -8.75 0.58 3.53
CA GLY A 51 -8.57 -0.82 3.14
C GLY A 51 -7.10 -1.24 3.10
N THR A 52 -6.69 -1.94 2.04
CA THR A 52 -5.33 -2.42 1.88
C THR A 52 -4.76 -2.14 0.49
N ILE A 53 -3.51 -1.69 0.43
CA ILE A 53 -2.69 -1.63 -0.79
C ILE A 53 -1.42 -2.39 -0.47
N ARG A 54 -1.16 -3.53 -1.11
CA ARG A 54 0.00 -4.40 -0.81
C ARG A 54 0.91 -4.51 -2.02
N LEU A 55 2.17 -4.14 -1.83
CA LEU A 55 3.24 -4.31 -2.81
C LEU A 55 3.90 -5.68 -2.57
N TYR A 56 3.69 -6.63 -3.48
CA TYR A 56 4.33 -7.95 -3.43
C TYR A 56 5.58 -8.02 -4.33
N ALA A 57 5.51 -7.36 -5.49
CA ALA A 57 6.61 -7.17 -6.42
C ALA A 57 6.41 -5.85 -7.19
N PRO A 58 7.45 -5.28 -7.83
CA PRO A 58 7.32 -4.02 -8.58
C PRO A 58 6.21 -4.04 -9.63
N ASN A 59 5.91 -5.21 -10.18
CA ASN A 59 4.87 -5.44 -11.17
C ASN A 59 3.62 -6.17 -10.63
N HIS A 60 3.51 -6.32 -9.31
CA HIS A 60 2.42 -7.06 -8.68
C HIS A 60 1.98 -6.37 -7.40
N ILE A 61 0.97 -5.51 -7.55
CA ILE A 61 0.45 -4.69 -6.45
C ILE A 61 -1.04 -4.95 -6.30
N HIS A 62 -1.48 -5.33 -5.11
CA HIS A 62 -2.89 -5.54 -4.82
C HIS A 62 -3.48 -4.28 -4.19
N VAL A 63 -4.50 -3.71 -4.82
CA VAL A 63 -5.29 -2.60 -4.31
C VAL A 63 -6.68 -3.11 -3.96
N SER A 64 -7.02 -3.09 -2.67
CA SER A 64 -8.32 -3.47 -2.13
C SER A 64 -8.82 -2.36 -1.22
N LEU A 65 -9.62 -1.45 -1.78
CA LEU A 65 -10.19 -0.31 -1.06
C LEU A 65 -11.68 -0.53 -0.84
N ARG A 66 -12.18 -0.03 0.28
CA ARG A 66 -13.60 -0.01 0.66
C ARG A 66 -14.17 1.41 0.63
N GLN A 67 -13.31 2.41 0.79
CA GLN A 67 -13.63 3.83 0.67
C GLN A 67 -12.56 4.52 -0.19
N PRO A 68 -12.91 5.55 -0.98
CA PRO A 68 -14.25 6.10 -1.20
C PRO A 68 -15.16 5.22 -2.09
N VAL A 69 -14.57 4.27 -2.81
CA VAL A 69 -15.28 3.30 -3.67
C VAL A 69 -14.77 1.90 -3.33
N ILE A 70 -15.67 0.92 -3.36
CA ILE A 70 -15.27 -0.49 -3.26
C ILE A 70 -14.51 -0.85 -4.53
N LEU A 71 -13.21 -1.11 -4.39
CA LEU A 71 -12.30 -1.41 -5.48
C LEU A 71 -11.43 -2.59 -5.10
N ASN A 72 -11.39 -3.60 -5.95
CA ASN A 72 -10.40 -4.68 -5.88
C ASN A 72 -9.72 -4.82 -7.23
N ARG A 73 -8.43 -4.52 -7.29
CA ARG A 73 -7.64 -4.56 -8.54
C ARG A 73 -6.21 -4.97 -8.26
N VAL A 74 -5.63 -5.72 -9.19
CA VAL A 74 -4.18 -5.95 -9.25
C VAL A 74 -3.59 -4.97 -10.27
N CYS A 75 -2.61 -4.18 -9.83
CA CYS A 75 -1.87 -3.23 -10.65
C CYS A 75 -0.50 -3.80 -10.99
N ARG A 76 -0.01 -3.46 -12.19
CA ARG A 76 1.26 -3.92 -12.75
C ARG A 76 2.40 -2.91 -12.64
N SER A 77 2.12 -1.72 -12.10
CA SER A 77 3.16 -0.75 -11.77
C SER A 77 2.71 0.19 -10.66
N VAL A 78 3.67 0.88 -10.07
CA VAL A 78 3.46 1.88 -9.02
C VAL A 78 2.68 3.09 -9.55
N GLU A 79 2.97 3.51 -10.78
CA GLU A 79 2.33 4.63 -11.46
C GLU A 79 0.85 4.36 -11.70
N GLU A 80 0.49 3.11 -12.03
CA GLU A 80 -0.90 2.70 -12.19
C GLU A 80 -1.69 2.88 -10.89
N VAL A 81 -1.07 2.53 -9.75
CA VAL A 81 -1.66 2.72 -8.41
C VAL A 81 -1.84 4.19 -8.12
N TYR A 82 -0.81 5.02 -8.34
CA TYR A 82 -0.90 6.46 -8.10
C TYR A 82 -1.96 7.12 -8.98
N GLY A 83 -2.02 6.77 -10.26
CA GLY A 83 -3.05 7.26 -11.18
C GLY A 83 -4.45 6.86 -10.71
N LEU A 84 -4.60 5.64 -10.20
CA LEU A 84 -5.86 5.16 -9.63
C LEU A 84 -6.26 5.95 -8.37
N LEU A 85 -5.34 6.13 -7.42
CA LEU A 85 -5.61 6.87 -6.18
C LEU A 85 -5.93 8.35 -6.45
N ARG A 86 -5.22 8.98 -7.38
CA ARG A 86 -5.51 10.37 -7.81
C ARG A 86 -6.92 10.51 -8.36
N ARG A 87 -7.37 9.56 -9.19
CA ARG A 87 -8.76 9.53 -9.70
C ARG A 87 -9.79 9.36 -8.59
N LEU A 88 -9.49 8.58 -7.56
CA LEU A 88 -10.39 8.41 -6.40
C LEU A 88 -10.46 9.67 -5.54
N LYS A 89 -9.34 10.39 -5.36
CA LYS A 89 -9.29 11.66 -4.64
C LYS A 89 -10.17 12.72 -5.29
N LEU A 90 -10.20 12.77 -6.62
CA LEU A 90 -11.07 13.69 -7.39
C LEU A 90 -12.58 13.37 -7.24
N LYS A 91 -12.92 12.11 -6.94
CA LYS A 91 -14.32 11.66 -6.81
C LYS A 91 -14.87 11.74 -5.40
N SER A 92 -14.02 12.01 -4.40
CA SER A 92 -14.45 12.14 -3.02
C SER A 92 -14.74 13.62 -2.76
N PRO A 93 -16.00 14.05 -2.62
CA PRO A 93 -16.25 15.36 -2.04
C PRO A 93 -15.64 15.37 -0.63
N LYS A 94 -14.85 16.39 -0.32
CA LYS A 94 -14.51 16.69 1.08
C LYS A 94 -15.83 16.83 1.82
N GLN A 95 -16.08 15.93 2.78
CA GLN A 95 -17.16 16.14 3.76
C GLN A 95 -16.90 17.43 4.54
#